data_AF-A0A1Y6BSZ4-F1
#
_entry.id   AF-A0A1Y6BSZ4-F1
#
_cell.length_a   1.000
_cell.length_b   1.000
_cell.length_c   1.000
_cell.angle_alpha   90.00
_cell.angle_beta   90.00
_cell.angle_gamma   90.00
#
_symmetry.space_group_name_H-M   'P 1'
#
loop_
_entity.id
_entity.type
_entity.pdbx_description
1 polymer ?
#
loop_
_entity_poly.entity_id
_entity_poly.type
_entity_poly.pdbx_seq_one_letter_code
_entity_poly.pdbx_strand_id
1 'polypeptide(L)'
;MANFQPYLQSPLVNFNLPAQTVPADASQKVRANELPLLGYIVLRGELADAAVAQAITKATGLAVPAASRFSSGEAGVLIWQSPDECLLVTARAAVPALLAACADAFAGLFAQAVDNSGGLTTVYLSGVEHVTLLRHLGVYDFESVEAGDAVSTVLGKAGALVCRVDGDGVFLVIRRSFADYLWLLITKAAIPYRFAVAKLPSAGKSPFLRLVDAGSPAKRPVAA
;
A
#
# COMPACT_ATOMS: atom_id res chain seq x y z
N MET A 1 -22.07 -6.14 30.92
CA MET A 1 -20.80 -5.85 30.23
C MET A 1 -21.00 -4.57 29.44
N ALA A 2 -20.16 -3.55 29.64
CA ALA A 2 -20.20 -2.36 28.78
C ALA A 2 -20.10 -2.81 27.31
N ASN A 3 -20.92 -2.24 26.44
CA ASN A 3 -20.98 -2.54 25.01
C ASN A 3 -19.58 -2.41 24.38
N PHE A 4 -18.82 -3.50 24.29
CA PHE A 4 -17.58 -3.53 23.53
C PHE A 4 -17.96 -3.42 22.06
N GLN A 5 -17.76 -2.23 21.49
CA GLN A 5 -17.97 -1.96 20.08
C GLN A 5 -16.61 -2.06 19.38
N PRO A 6 -16.35 -3.14 18.62
CA PRO A 6 -15.09 -3.27 17.89
C PRO A 6 -14.99 -2.15 16.86
N TYR A 7 -13.82 -1.52 16.82
CA TYR A 7 -13.50 -0.46 15.86
C TYR A 7 -12.17 -0.77 15.19
N LEU A 8 -12.02 -0.29 13.95
CA LEU A 8 -10.79 -0.47 13.18
C LEU A 8 -9.70 0.46 13.69
N GLN A 9 -8.49 -0.08 13.84
CA GLN A 9 -7.27 0.66 14.13
C GLN A 9 -6.22 0.33 13.08
N SER A 10 -5.52 1.36 12.60
CA SER A 10 -4.41 1.17 11.68
C SER A 10 -3.21 0.57 12.41
N PRO A 11 -2.31 -0.13 11.70
CA PRO A 11 -1.12 -0.69 12.33
C PRO A 11 -0.24 0.33 13.07
N LEU A 12 -0.16 1.59 12.62
CA LEU A 12 0.66 2.63 13.29
C LEU A 12 -0.10 3.47 14.33
N VAL A 13 -1.27 3.02 14.79
CA VAL A 13 -2.12 3.76 15.75
C VAL A 13 -1.38 4.18 17.03
N ASN A 14 -0.44 3.35 17.51
CA ASN A 14 0.30 3.60 18.76
C ASN A 14 1.25 4.80 18.68
N PHE A 15 1.61 5.24 17.46
CA PHE A 15 2.44 6.43 17.27
C PHE A 15 1.63 7.73 17.25
N ASN A 16 0.29 7.68 17.21
CA ASN A 16 -0.56 8.87 17.18
C ASN A 16 -0.13 9.87 16.08
N LEU A 17 0.14 9.37 14.87
CA LEU A 17 0.61 10.18 13.73
C LEU A 17 -0.24 11.41 13.43
N PRO A 18 -1.59 11.40 13.57
CA PRO A 18 -2.40 12.60 13.37
C PRO A 18 -2.00 13.76 14.28
N ALA A 19 -1.60 13.50 15.52
CA ALA A 19 -1.16 14.55 16.45
C ALA A 19 0.26 15.07 16.15
N GLN A 20 1.08 14.30 15.42
CA GLN A 20 2.42 14.69 14.99
C GLN A 20 2.45 15.36 13.61
N THR A 21 1.31 15.36 12.91
CA THR A 21 1.25 15.73 11.50
C THR A 21 1.46 17.23 11.30
N VAL A 22 2.42 17.60 10.46
CA VAL A 22 2.72 18.99 10.07
C VAL A 22 2.54 19.22 8.57
N PRO A 23 2.35 20.47 8.11
CA PRO A 23 2.44 20.80 6.69
C PRO A 23 3.82 20.43 6.12
N ALA A 24 3.84 20.02 4.86
CA ALA A 24 5.09 19.73 4.16
C ALA A 24 5.89 21.03 3.95
N ASP A 25 7.19 20.95 4.24
CA ASP A 25 8.17 22.04 4.07
C ASP A 25 9.38 21.49 3.28
N ALA A 26 9.97 22.33 2.41
CA ALA A 26 11.21 22.04 1.70
C ALA A 26 12.39 21.75 2.64
N SER A 27 12.37 22.26 3.87
CA SER A 27 13.39 21.94 4.88
C SER A 27 13.34 20.49 5.35
N GLN A 28 12.18 19.83 5.24
CA GLN A 28 11.95 18.43 5.60
C GLN A 28 12.39 17.53 4.44
N LYS A 29 13.67 17.14 4.42
CA LYS A 29 14.24 16.40 3.29
C LYS A 29 13.71 14.96 3.18
N VAL A 30 13.22 14.41 4.28
CA VAL A 30 12.42 13.18 4.33
C VAL A 30 11.11 13.46 5.06
N ARG A 31 10.02 12.94 4.51
CA ARG A 31 8.69 12.99 5.11
C ARG A 31 8.04 11.62 5.01
N ALA A 32 7.28 11.22 6.03
CA ALA A 32 6.49 10.00 5.95
C ALA A 32 5.11 10.14 6.61
N ASN A 33 4.12 9.40 6.11
CA ASN A 33 2.86 9.21 6.81
C ASN A 33 2.21 7.88 6.40
N GLU A 34 1.37 7.33 7.28
CA GLU A 34 0.55 6.17 6.96
C GLU A 34 -0.58 6.56 6.01
N LEU A 35 -0.92 5.67 5.08
CA LEU A 35 -2.21 5.64 4.41
C LEU A 35 -3.07 4.63 5.17
N PRO A 36 -3.80 5.07 6.21
CA PRO A 36 -4.40 4.16 7.17
C PRO A 36 -5.59 3.41 6.54
N LEU A 37 -5.77 2.18 7.00
CA LEU A 37 -7.01 1.41 6.80
C LEU A 37 -7.39 1.11 5.35
N LEU A 38 -6.44 1.06 4.41
CA LEU A 38 -6.71 0.61 3.04
C LEU A 38 -7.19 -0.86 2.98
N GLY A 39 -7.73 -1.24 1.82
CA GLY A 39 -8.05 -2.61 1.44
C GLY A 39 -6.89 -3.27 0.70
N TYR A 40 -6.68 -4.56 0.93
CA TYR A 40 -5.62 -5.36 0.32
C TYR A 40 -6.19 -6.72 -0.06
N ILE A 41 -6.28 -7.01 -1.35
CA ILE A 41 -6.80 -8.29 -1.87
C ILE A 41 -5.66 -9.00 -2.59
N VAL A 42 -5.32 -10.21 -2.13
CA VAL A 42 -4.37 -11.08 -2.83
C VAL A 42 -5.15 -11.84 -3.90
N LEU A 43 -4.71 -11.72 -5.15
CA LEU A 43 -5.23 -12.45 -6.29
C LEU A 43 -4.20 -13.51 -6.69
N ARG A 44 -4.60 -14.78 -6.72
CA ARG A 44 -3.77 -15.92 -7.12
C ARG A 44 -4.32 -16.57 -8.38
N GLY A 45 -3.42 -17.00 -9.25
CA GLY A 45 -3.71 -17.70 -10.50
C GLY A 45 -2.60 -17.44 -11.51
N GLU A 46 -2.34 -18.39 -12.40
CA GLU A 46 -1.28 -18.28 -13.42
C GLU A 46 -1.51 -17.05 -14.31
N LEU A 47 -0.66 -16.02 -14.19
CA LEU A 47 -0.87 -14.74 -14.87
C LEU A 47 -0.60 -14.81 -16.38
N ALA A 48 0.14 -15.83 -16.83
CA ALA A 48 0.31 -16.12 -18.25
C ALA A 48 -0.92 -16.81 -18.89
N ASP A 49 -1.84 -17.34 -18.08
CA ASP A 49 -3.10 -17.89 -18.57
C ASP A 49 -4.05 -16.75 -18.96
N ALA A 50 -4.43 -16.71 -20.24
CA ALA A 50 -5.31 -15.69 -20.79
C ALA A 50 -6.69 -15.65 -20.09
N ALA A 51 -7.23 -16.78 -19.64
CA ALA A 51 -8.50 -16.83 -18.95
C ALA A 51 -8.41 -16.19 -17.56
N VAL A 52 -7.32 -16.47 -16.82
CA VAL A 52 -7.05 -15.85 -15.51
C VAL A 52 -6.81 -14.35 -15.66
N ALA A 53 -5.99 -13.93 -16.62
CA ALA A 53 -5.71 -12.52 -16.87
C ALA A 53 -6.97 -11.74 -17.27
N GLN A 54 -7.83 -12.32 -18.11
CA GLN A 54 -9.13 -11.74 -18.47
C GLN A 54 -10.07 -11.67 -17.27
N ALA A 55 -10.10 -12.69 -16.41
CA ALA A 55 -10.93 -12.68 -15.21
C ALA A 55 -10.49 -11.60 -14.21
N ILE A 56 -9.18 -11.43 -13.98
CA ILE A 56 -8.64 -10.32 -13.16
C ILE A 56 -9.05 -8.97 -13.76
N THR A 57 -8.89 -8.81 -15.08
CA THR A 57 -9.26 -7.58 -15.78
C THR A 57 -10.76 -7.31 -15.69
N LYS A 58 -11.60 -8.34 -15.82
CA LYS A 58 -13.07 -8.23 -15.70
C LYS A 58 -13.50 -7.82 -14.28
N ALA A 59 -12.88 -8.40 -13.25
CA ALA A 59 -13.25 -8.13 -11.86
C ALA A 59 -12.77 -6.76 -11.36
N THR A 60 -11.61 -6.29 -11.84
CA THR A 60 -10.95 -5.08 -11.32
C THR A 60 -10.98 -3.90 -12.28
N GLY A 61 -11.22 -4.14 -13.58
CA GLY A 61 -11.02 -3.14 -14.64
C GLY A 61 -9.55 -2.82 -14.91
N LEU A 62 -8.61 -3.55 -14.31
CA LEU A 62 -7.17 -3.30 -14.41
C LEU A 62 -6.49 -4.38 -15.24
N ALA A 63 -5.63 -3.96 -16.17
CA ALA A 63 -4.76 -4.89 -16.88
C ALA A 63 -3.78 -5.55 -15.91
N VAL A 64 -3.51 -6.85 -16.09
CA VAL A 64 -2.48 -7.54 -15.31
C VAL A 64 -1.12 -6.89 -15.61
N PRO A 65 -0.41 -6.38 -14.58
CA PRO A 65 0.87 -5.73 -14.77
C PRO A 65 1.96 -6.73 -15.19
N ALA A 66 2.96 -6.24 -15.93
CA ALA A 66 4.19 -6.98 -16.17
C ALA A 66 5.00 -7.17 -14.87
N ALA A 67 5.99 -8.06 -14.92
CA ALA A 67 6.84 -8.36 -13.77
C ALA A 67 7.46 -7.09 -13.16
N SER A 68 7.40 -6.99 -11.83
CA SER A 68 7.87 -5.83 -11.04
C SER A 68 7.22 -4.49 -11.41
N ARG A 69 6.02 -4.50 -11.99
CA ARG A 69 5.23 -3.29 -12.29
C ARG A 69 3.89 -3.30 -11.57
N PHE A 70 3.17 -2.19 -11.71
CA PHE A 70 1.78 -2.09 -11.30
C PHE A 70 0.91 -1.46 -12.40
N SER A 71 -0.39 -1.73 -12.35
CA SER A 71 -1.42 -1.01 -13.09
C SER A 71 -2.35 -0.31 -12.10
N SER A 72 -3.04 0.74 -12.54
CA SER A 72 -3.95 1.48 -11.66
C SER A 72 -5.16 2.03 -12.41
N GLY A 73 -6.29 2.14 -11.70
CA GLY A 73 -7.59 2.54 -12.24
C GLY A 73 -8.63 2.60 -11.13
N GLU A 74 -9.92 2.67 -11.42
CA GLU A 74 -10.94 2.94 -10.39
C GLU A 74 -10.91 1.95 -9.20
N ALA A 75 -10.65 0.67 -9.45
CA ALA A 75 -10.54 -0.34 -8.39
C ALA A 75 -9.32 -0.16 -7.47
N GLY A 76 -8.31 0.59 -7.88
CA GLY A 76 -7.12 0.89 -7.09
C GLY A 76 -5.81 0.65 -7.83
N VAL A 77 -4.89 -0.06 -7.18
CA VAL A 77 -3.53 -0.36 -7.68
C VAL A 77 -3.32 -1.86 -7.66
N LEU A 78 -3.19 -2.47 -8.83
CA LEU A 78 -2.88 -3.89 -8.98
C LEU A 78 -1.38 -4.06 -9.19
N ILE A 79 -0.73 -4.77 -8.27
CA ILE A 79 0.72 -4.85 -8.20
C ILE A 79 1.16 -6.29 -8.44
N TRP A 80 2.07 -6.50 -9.39
CA TRP A 80 2.66 -7.82 -9.63
C TRP A 80 3.47 -8.27 -8.41
N GLN A 81 3.35 -9.53 -7.98
CA GLN A 81 4.14 -10.10 -6.89
C GLN A 81 4.94 -11.34 -7.32
N SER A 82 4.35 -12.21 -8.12
CA SER A 82 4.96 -13.41 -8.70
C SER A 82 4.24 -13.77 -10.00
N PRO A 83 4.71 -14.78 -10.77
CA PRO A 83 4.00 -15.25 -11.97
C PRO A 83 2.57 -15.74 -11.71
N ASP A 84 2.21 -16.05 -10.47
CA ASP A 84 0.89 -16.53 -10.06
C ASP A 84 0.20 -15.64 -9.00
N GLU A 85 0.72 -14.44 -8.72
CA GLU A 85 0.23 -13.58 -7.63
C GLU A 85 0.26 -12.08 -8.00
N CYS A 86 -0.86 -11.43 -7.72
CA CYS A 86 -0.99 -9.98 -7.69
C CYS A 86 -1.55 -9.51 -6.34
N LEU A 87 -1.14 -8.32 -5.90
CA LEU A 87 -1.72 -7.62 -4.77
C LEU A 87 -2.53 -6.42 -5.27
N LEU A 88 -3.84 -6.42 -5.02
CA LEU A 88 -4.71 -5.27 -5.25
C LEU A 88 -4.80 -4.42 -3.98
N VAL A 89 -4.25 -3.21 -4.03
CA VAL A 89 -4.45 -2.18 -3.01
C VAL A 89 -5.63 -1.31 -3.41
N THR A 90 -6.63 -1.18 -2.54
CA THR A 90 -7.90 -0.52 -2.85
C THR A 90 -8.43 0.30 -1.67
N ALA A 91 -9.50 1.06 -1.88
CA ALA A 91 -10.22 1.72 -0.79
C ALA A 91 -10.93 0.66 0.07
N ARG A 92 -10.93 0.83 1.39
CA ARG A 92 -11.47 -0.18 2.32
C ARG A 92 -12.92 -0.56 2.02
N ALA A 93 -13.73 0.43 1.64
CA ALA A 93 -15.14 0.25 1.36
C ALA A 93 -15.41 -0.56 0.08
N ALA A 94 -14.43 -0.64 -0.84
CA ALA A 94 -14.56 -1.38 -2.10
C ALA A 94 -14.28 -2.88 -1.95
N VAL A 95 -13.65 -3.31 -0.85
CA VAL A 95 -13.20 -4.70 -0.65
C VAL A 95 -14.34 -5.73 -0.83
N PRO A 96 -15.53 -5.58 -0.21
CA PRO A 96 -16.58 -6.58 -0.36
C PRO A 96 -17.07 -6.74 -1.81
N ALA A 97 -17.25 -5.61 -2.51
CA ALA A 97 -17.70 -5.62 -3.90
C ALA A 97 -16.67 -6.24 -4.85
N LEU A 98 -15.38 -5.91 -4.65
CA LEU A 98 -14.29 -6.46 -5.44
C LEU A 98 -14.09 -7.96 -5.21
N LEU A 99 -14.25 -8.45 -3.96
CA LEU A 99 -14.19 -9.88 -3.67
C LEU A 99 -15.34 -10.64 -4.35
N ALA A 100 -16.56 -10.09 -4.33
CA ALA A 100 -17.70 -10.68 -5.04
C ALA A 100 -17.44 -10.73 -6.55
N ALA A 101 -16.97 -9.62 -7.15
CA ALA A 101 -16.62 -9.57 -8.56
C ALA A 101 -15.52 -10.57 -8.94
N CYS A 102 -14.50 -10.76 -8.08
CA CYS A 102 -13.46 -11.76 -8.29
C CYS A 102 -14.01 -13.18 -8.19
N ALA A 103 -14.88 -13.47 -7.20
CA ALA A 103 -15.49 -14.79 -7.04
C ALA A 103 -16.29 -15.20 -8.29
N ASP A 104 -17.09 -14.26 -8.83
CA ASP A 104 -17.86 -14.49 -10.06
C ASP A 104 -16.95 -14.65 -11.28
N ALA A 105 -15.88 -13.86 -11.39
CA ALA A 105 -14.95 -13.92 -12.52
C ALA A 105 -14.05 -15.17 -12.49
N PHE A 106 -13.71 -15.68 -11.31
CA PHE A 106 -12.84 -16.85 -11.14
C PHE A 106 -13.61 -18.18 -11.13
N ALA A 107 -14.95 -18.16 -11.24
CA ALA A 107 -15.76 -19.37 -11.28
C ALA A 107 -15.29 -20.32 -12.40
N GLY A 108 -14.87 -21.54 -12.01
CA GLY A 108 -14.37 -22.56 -12.94
C GLY A 108 -12.88 -22.41 -13.33
N LEU A 109 -12.17 -21.41 -12.81
CA LEU A 109 -10.73 -21.22 -12.99
C LEU A 109 -9.95 -21.69 -11.76
N PHE A 110 -8.68 -22.07 -11.94
CA PHE A 110 -7.75 -22.28 -10.83
C PHE A 110 -7.18 -20.93 -10.36
N ALA A 111 -8.03 -20.13 -9.74
CA ALA A 111 -7.71 -18.80 -9.25
C ALA A 111 -8.43 -18.50 -7.91
N GLN A 112 -7.90 -17.57 -7.13
CA GLN A 112 -8.44 -17.19 -5.82
C GLN A 112 -8.29 -15.69 -5.55
N ALA A 113 -9.26 -15.11 -4.86
CA ALA A 113 -9.13 -13.78 -4.24
C ALA A 113 -9.30 -13.89 -2.72
N VAL A 114 -8.41 -13.27 -1.94
CA VAL A 114 -8.45 -13.29 -0.47
C VAL A 114 -8.26 -11.89 0.08
N ASP A 115 -9.13 -11.51 1.03
CA ASP A 115 -8.95 -10.30 1.82
C ASP A 115 -7.76 -10.45 2.79
N ASN A 116 -6.73 -9.63 2.60
CA ASN A 116 -5.58 -9.51 3.48
C ASN A 116 -5.49 -8.12 4.14
N SER A 117 -6.60 -7.38 4.21
CA SER A 117 -6.64 -6.01 4.72
C SER A 117 -6.38 -5.88 6.22
N GLY A 118 -6.36 -6.98 6.95
CA GLY A 118 -5.91 -7.04 8.34
C GLY A 118 -4.39 -7.23 8.50
N GLY A 119 -3.70 -7.65 7.43
CA GLY A 119 -2.30 -8.09 7.46
C GLY A 119 -1.29 -7.07 6.93
N LEU A 120 -1.73 -5.98 6.31
CA LEU A 120 -0.89 -5.00 5.61
C LEU A 120 -1.23 -3.55 5.99
N THR A 121 -0.27 -2.65 5.81
CA THR A 121 -0.48 -1.19 5.78
C THR A 121 0.44 -0.56 4.74
N THR A 122 0.14 0.68 4.34
CA THR A 122 0.93 1.45 3.38
C THR A 122 1.46 2.70 4.06
N VAL A 123 2.76 2.97 3.90
CA VAL A 123 3.40 4.21 4.33
C VAL A 123 3.86 4.96 3.08
N TYR A 124 3.51 6.23 2.95
CA TYR A 124 4.07 7.09 1.92
C TYR A 124 5.35 7.73 2.46
N LEU A 125 6.47 7.49 1.79
CA LEU A 125 7.78 8.06 2.07
C LEU A 125 8.16 9.01 0.94
N SER A 126 8.38 10.29 1.26
CA SER A 126 8.61 11.34 0.26
C SER A 126 9.70 12.32 0.68
N GLY A 127 10.03 13.26 -0.20
CA GLY A 127 11.05 14.28 0.03
C GLY A 127 12.34 14.00 -0.73
N VAL A 128 13.16 15.02 -0.95
CA VAL A 128 14.31 14.95 -1.86
C VAL A 128 15.35 13.90 -1.49
N GLU A 129 15.39 13.43 -0.23
CA GLU A 129 16.32 12.40 0.26
C GLU A 129 15.65 11.04 0.53
N HIS A 130 14.44 10.79 0.02
CA HIS A 130 13.74 9.50 0.27
C HIS A 130 14.52 8.29 -0.27
N VAL A 131 15.14 8.40 -1.45
CA VAL A 131 15.98 7.33 -2.01
C VAL A 131 17.23 7.12 -1.17
N THR A 132 17.91 8.20 -0.78
CA THR A 132 19.08 8.15 0.12
C THR A 132 18.72 7.44 1.43
N LEU A 133 17.54 7.74 2.01
CA LEU A 133 17.06 7.03 3.19
C LEU A 133 16.89 5.53 2.93
N LEU A 134 16.23 5.13 1.84
CA LEU A 134 16.01 3.71 1.52
C LEU A 134 17.32 2.92 1.41
N ARG A 135 18.40 3.53 0.90
CA ARG A 135 19.75 2.91 0.88
C ARG A 135 20.28 2.58 2.27
N HIS A 136 19.95 3.36 3.30
CA HIS A 136 20.29 3.05 4.69
C HIS A 136 19.46 1.90 5.25
N LEU A 137 18.30 1.64 4.65
CA LEU A 137 17.31 0.68 5.14
C LEU A 137 17.41 -0.68 4.48
N GLY A 138 17.79 -0.77 3.20
CA GLY A 138 17.73 -2.03 2.44
C GLY A 138 18.97 -2.30 1.59
N VAL A 139 18.99 -3.48 0.99
CA VAL A 139 20.08 -3.96 0.12
C VAL A 139 19.81 -3.79 -1.37
N TYR A 140 18.59 -3.37 -1.73
CA TYR A 140 18.18 -3.17 -3.11
C TYR A 140 18.76 -1.89 -3.68
N ASP A 141 19.00 -1.87 -4.98
CA ASP A 141 19.38 -0.65 -5.71
C ASP A 141 18.13 0.23 -5.89
N PHE A 142 17.90 1.15 -4.95
CA PHE A 142 16.72 2.01 -4.97
C PHE A 142 16.81 3.13 -6.01
N GLU A 143 18.02 3.45 -6.48
CA GLU A 143 18.25 4.39 -7.57
C GLU A 143 17.73 3.86 -8.91
N SER A 144 17.72 2.54 -9.10
CA SER A 144 17.18 1.91 -10.32
C SER A 144 15.65 1.79 -10.32
N VAL A 145 14.95 2.10 -9.22
CA VAL A 145 13.49 2.00 -9.15
C VAL A 145 12.89 3.23 -9.83
N GLU A 146 12.22 3.06 -10.97
CA GLU A 146 11.63 4.14 -11.75
C GLU A 146 10.12 4.29 -11.48
N ALA A 147 9.54 5.39 -11.96
CA ALA A 147 8.10 5.56 -11.90
C ALA A 147 7.38 4.45 -12.71
N GLY A 148 6.43 3.78 -12.07
CA GLY A 148 5.73 2.60 -12.61
C GLY A 148 6.25 1.26 -12.07
N ASP A 149 7.37 1.26 -11.34
CA ASP A 149 7.92 0.05 -10.76
C ASP A 149 7.32 -0.26 -9.39
N ALA A 150 7.22 -1.55 -9.11
CA ALA A 150 6.83 -2.09 -7.81
C ALA A 150 7.68 -3.32 -7.49
N VAL A 151 8.56 -3.19 -6.48
CA VAL A 151 9.58 -4.18 -6.16
C VAL A 151 9.42 -4.70 -4.73
N SER A 152 9.36 -6.02 -4.59
CA SER A 152 9.38 -6.68 -3.29
C SER A 152 10.83 -6.88 -2.85
N THR A 153 11.17 -6.35 -1.67
CA THR A 153 12.52 -6.38 -1.12
C THR A 153 12.49 -6.43 0.41
N VAL A 154 13.65 -6.27 1.05
CA VAL A 154 13.82 -6.23 2.50
C VAL A 154 14.32 -4.86 2.94
N LEU A 155 13.65 -4.29 3.94
CA LEU A 155 14.09 -3.12 4.70
C LEU A 155 14.40 -3.57 6.13
N GLY A 156 15.66 -3.42 6.54
CA GLY A 156 16.20 -3.95 7.79
C GLY A 156 16.08 -5.46 7.83
N LYS A 157 15.13 -5.96 8.63
CA LYS A 157 14.83 -7.39 8.79
C LYS A 157 13.41 -7.76 8.37
N ALA A 158 12.70 -6.88 7.67
CA ALA A 158 11.31 -7.08 7.30
C ALA A 158 11.10 -6.88 5.80
N GLY A 159 10.23 -7.70 5.20
CA GLY A 159 9.82 -7.55 3.81
C GLY A 159 8.99 -6.27 3.62
N ALA A 160 9.24 -5.59 2.51
CA ALA A 160 8.48 -4.42 2.07
C ALA A 160 8.34 -4.46 0.55
N LEU A 161 7.16 -4.07 0.07
CA LEU A 161 6.92 -3.78 -1.33
C LEU A 161 7.07 -2.27 -1.52
N VAL A 162 8.00 -1.87 -2.38
CA VAL A 162 8.30 -0.47 -2.71
C VAL A 162 7.68 -0.17 -4.06
N CYS A 163 6.67 0.69 -4.07
CA CYS A 163 5.98 1.12 -5.28
C CYS A 163 6.28 2.59 -5.56
N ARG A 164 6.82 2.89 -6.74
CA ARG A 164 7.18 4.26 -7.13
C ARG A 164 6.21 4.76 -8.19
N VAL A 165 5.39 5.73 -7.83
CA VAL A 165 4.37 6.30 -8.74
C VAL A 165 4.95 7.45 -9.56
N ASP A 166 5.79 8.26 -8.95
CA ASP A 166 6.34 9.48 -9.51
C ASP A 166 7.72 9.79 -8.87
N GLY A 167 8.20 11.02 -9.08
CA GLY A 167 9.47 11.48 -8.52
C GLY A 167 9.39 11.95 -7.06
N ASP A 168 8.21 12.13 -6.49
CA ASP A 168 8.02 12.79 -5.19
C ASP A 168 8.28 11.85 -4.01
N GLY A 169 8.11 10.54 -4.22
CA GLY A 169 8.33 9.53 -3.21
C GLY A 169 7.98 8.10 -3.63
N VAL A 170 7.89 7.23 -2.64
CA VAL A 170 7.50 5.83 -2.78
C VAL A 170 6.42 5.45 -1.77
N PHE A 171 5.60 4.47 -2.14
CA PHE A 171 4.65 3.82 -1.26
C PHE A 171 5.25 2.50 -0.79
N LEU A 172 5.35 2.33 0.54
CA LEU A 172 5.86 1.14 1.19
C LEU A 172 4.68 0.32 1.70
N VAL A 173 4.38 -0.80 1.05
CA VAL A 173 3.38 -1.76 1.55
C VAL A 173 4.10 -2.77 2.44
N ILE A 174 3.70 -2.82 3.70
CA ILE A 174 4.41 -3.56 4.76
C ILE A 174 3.45 -4.40 5.59
N ARG A 175 3.95 -5.51 6.13
CA ARG A 175 3.19 -6.39 7.02
C ARG A 175 2.88 -5.68 8.33
N ARG A 176 1.63 -5.76 8.79
CA ARG A 176 1.13 -5.15 10.03
C ARG A 176 2.02 -5.44 11.24
N SER A 177 2.48 -6.68 11.40
CA SER A 177 3.32 -7.10 12.52
C SER A 177 4.70 -6.44 12.55
N PHE A 178 5.16 -5.91 11.41
CA PHE A 178 6.45 -5.22 11.28
C PHE A 178 6.30 -3.71 11.14
N ALA A 179 5.07 -3.17 11.16
CA ALA A 179 4.81 -1.76 10.95
C ALA A 179 5.56 -0.89 11.98
N ASP A 180 5.44 -1.20 13.27
CA ASP A 180 6.12 -0.47 14.35
C ASP A 180 7.64 -0.52 14.22
N TYR A 181 8.18 -1.70 13.89
CA TYR A 181 9.61 -1.88 13.67
C TYR A 181 10.12 -1.02 12.52
N LEU A 182 9.47 -1.08 11.36
CA LEU A 182 9.86 -0.33 10.18
C LEU A 182 9.66 1.17 10.38
N TRP A 183 8.61 1.59 11.08
CA TRP A 183 8.39 2.99 11.41
C TRP A 183 9.50 3.54 12.30
N LEU A 184 9.85 2.85 13.38
CA LEU A 184 10.96 3.22 14.26
C LEU A 184 12.31 3.22 13.52
N LEU A 185 12.52 2.27 12.62
CA LEU A 185 13.73 2.21 11.80
C LEU A 185 13.81 3.39 10.82
N ILE A 186 12.74 3.69 10.08
CA ILE A 186 12.62 4.82 9.15
C ILE A 186 12.88 6.13 9.89
N THR A 187 12.15 6.37 10.98
CA THR A 187 12.27 7.62 11.76
C THR A 187 13.66 7.81 12.36
N LYS A 188 14.28 6.73 12.86
CA LYS A 188 15.66 6.76 13.37
C LYS A 188 16.68 7.05 12.27
N ALA A 189 16.58 6.36 11.13
CA ALA A 189 17.47 6.59 10.00
C ALA A 189 17.26 7.97 9.36
N ALA A 190 16.07 8.55 9.52
CA ALA A 190 15.69 9.83 8.95
C ALA A 190 16.18 11.06 9.76
N ILE A 191 16.78 10.88 10.94
CA ILE A 191 17.27 11.96 11.82
C ILE A 191 18.14 12.99 11.08
N PRO A 192 19.13 12.61 10.24
CA PRO A 192 19.98 13.58 9.52
C PRO A 192 19.23 14.42 8.48
N TYR A 193 18.01 14.02 8.10
CA TYR A 193 17.25 14.59 6.98
C TYR A 193 16.07 15.45 7.41
N ARG A 194 16.04 15.91 8.67
CA ARG A 194 14.95 16.74 9.22
C ARG A 194 13.59 16.09 8.99
N PHE A 195 13.48 14.83 9.40
CA PHE A 195 12.26 14.03 9.28
C PHE A 195 11.02 14.77 9.79
N ALA A 196 9.90 14.63 9.08
CA ALA A 196 8.60 15.06 9.55
C ALA A 196 7.52 14.02 9.24
N VAL A 197 6.57 13.88 10.17
CA VAL A 197 5.27 13.27 9.86
C VAL A 197 4.46 14.31 9.10
N ALA A 198 4.45 14.22 7.77
CA ALA A 198 3.84 15.25 6.93
C ALA A 198 2.38 14.91 6.61
N LYS A 199 1.53 15.94 6.48
CA LYS A 199 0.17 15.76 5.98
C LYS A 199 0.24 15.09 4.60
N LEU A 200 -0.56 14.04 4.39
CA LEU A 200 -0.69 13.43 3.07
C LEU A 200 -1.12 14.51 2.05
N PRO A 201 -0.45 14.59 0.88
CA PRO A 201 -0.86 15.54 -0.14
C PRO A 201 -2.24 15.18 -0.67
N SER A 202 -2.93 16.14 -1.28
CA SER A 202 -4.17 15.88 -2.01
C SER A 202 -3.93 14.79 -3.04
N ALA A 203 -4.90 13.90 -3.25
CA ALA A 203 -4.73 12.75 -4.15
C ALA A 203 -4.15 13.10 -5.53
N GLY A 204 -4.59 14.22 -6.12
CA GLY A 204 -4.12 14.65 -7.43
C GLY A 204 -4.27 13.52 -8.46
N LYS A 205 -3.14 13.13 -9.08
CA LYS A 205 -3.07 11.97 -9.99
C LYS A 205 -2.51 10.69 -9.34
N SER A 206 -2.10 10.75 -8.07
CA SER A 206 -1.48 9.59 -7.42
C SER A 206 -2.53 8.51 -7.15
N PRO A 207 -2.30 7.26 -7.60
CA PRO A 207 -3.30 6.22 -7.53
C PRO A 207 -3.49 5.63 -6.13
N PHE A 208 -2.52 5.79 -5.22
CA PHE A 208 -2.63 5.39 -3.81
C PHE A 208 -3.35 6.45 -2.96
N LEU A 209 -2.98 7.72 -3.10
CA LEU A 209 -3.54 8.79 -2.25
C LEU A 209 -5.06 8.95 -2.42
N ARG A 210 -5.59 8.75 -3.63
CA ARG A 210 -7.06 8.74 -3.86
C ARG A 210 -7.81 7.63 -3.09
N LEU A 211 -7.13 6.55 -2.71
CA LEU A 211 -7.75 5.43 -1.98
C LEU A 211 -8.10 5.83 -0.54
N VAL A 212 -7.35 6.77 0.03
CA VAL A 212 -7.62 7.33 1.36
C VAL A 212 -8.87 8.19 1.32
N ASP A 213 -8.98 9.06 0.31
CA ASP A 213 -10.11 9.97 0.13
C ASP A 213 -11.43 9.21 -0.15
N ALA A 214 -11.36 8.14 -0.94
CA ALA A 214 -12.50 7.28 -1.26
C ALA A 214 -12.97 6.40 -0.08
N GLY A 215 -12.24 6.38 1.03
CA GLY A 215 -12.42 5.41 2.10
C GLY A 215 -12.51 5.98 3.52
N SER A 216 -12.51 7.31 3.71
CA SER A 216 -12.47 7.94 5.04
C SER A 216 -13.47 7.29 6.02
N PRO A 217 -13.00 6.47 6.98
CA PRO A 217 -13.88 5.86 7.94
C PRO A 217 -14.11 6.89 9.03
N ALA A 218 -15.19 7.67 8.92
CA ALA A 218 -15.84 8.15 10.12
C ALA A 218 -16.06 6.92 11.01
N LYS A 219 -15.46 6.88 12.22
CA LYS A 219 -15.48 5.79 13.21
C LYS A 219 -16.66 4.83 12.97
N ARG A 220 -16.48 3.83 12.12
CA ARG A 220 -17.56 2.90 11.75
C ARG A 220 -17.40 1.67 12.63
N PRO A 221 -18.46 1.25 13.33
CA PRO A 221 -18.45 -0.04 14.01
C PRO A 221 -18.16 -1.14 12.98
N VAL A 222 -17.36 -2.13 13.37
CA VAL A 222 -17.16 -3.32 12.55
C VAL A 222 -18.49 -4.07 12.49
N ALA A 223 -19.02 -4.30 11.28
CA ALA A 223 -20.21 -5.14 11.12
C ALA A 223 -19.87 -6.56 11.59
N ALA A 224 -20.74 -7.11 12.46
CA ALA A 224 -20.62 -8.44 13.03
C ALA A 224 -20.78 -9.54 11.97
#